data_AF-A0A1M7T9N6-F1
#
_entry.id   AF-A0A1M7T9N6-F1
#
_cell.length_a   1.000
_cell.length_b   1.000
_cell.length_c   1.000
_cell.angle_alpha   90.00
_cell.angle_beta   90.00
_cell.angle_gamma   90.00
#
_symmetry.space_group_name_H-M   'P 1'
#
loop_
_entity.id
_entity.type
_entity.pdbx_description
1 polymer ?
#
loop_
_entity_poly.entity_id
_entity_poly.type
_entity_poly.pdbx_seq_one_letter_code
_entity_poly.pdbx_strand_id
1 'polypeptide(L)'
;MSDIAIKASEPLTLRAQLTEDWLAVVIGLLVFGAALVSISGTDILGWAVTTSVYTDLTRALGPFAKSYAWLGGGGALIATYASLLIVLSAGVATLGADVRKFAVAFTAVFAIAYASWIVGSYAYVAAVTPAEQQKFGIDWSLKLTNEGGFIVALLSGIVIANFFPRFAEWLKEAIRPELYIKIAIVILGATVAVTAAGRLNLASSLLLRGAAAIVEAYLIYWAVIYYVARKWFGFSREWSVPLASGISICGVAASIATGGAIRARPAVPILVSSLVVVFAVVEVLILPFLAQTFLWQEPLVAGAWIGLAIKTDGAAVAGGGITESLIMAKSAAEGIKYQPGWILATTTTVKIFIDIFIGIWAFILGYIWTNHIDKGPDRAKPREIWQRFPKFILGFILVFAVSLWLAIGSTPDVAKALPAAAGEANVFRVIFFVLTFFSIGVLSDFRKLWQQGFGKLAAVYFVSLFGFVIWVGLLISWLFFSGFKPPLAS
;
A
#
# COMPACT_ATOMS: atom_id res chain seq x y z
N MET A 1 -21.83 10.57 -35.37
CA MET A 1 -21.14 11.86 -35.56
C MET A 1 -21.90 12.90 -34.78
N SER A 2 -21.39 13.28 -33.61
CA SER A 2 -21.77 14.50 -32.88
C SER A 2 -20.70 14.71 -31.81
N ASP A 3 -20.05 15.86 -31.89
CA ASP A 3 -18.84 16.24 -31.19
C ASP A 3 -18.98 16.25 -29.67
N ILE A 4 -18.19 15.41 -29.01
CA ILE A 4 -17.71 15.68 -27.65
C ILE A 4 -16.22 15.93 -27.80
N ALA A 5 -15.89 17.17 -28.15
CA ALA A 5 -14.53 17.68 -28.18
C ALA A 5 -13.94 17.57 -26.77
N ILE A 6 -13.12 16.54 -26.57
CA ILE A 6 -12.20 16.46 -25.44
C ILE A 6 -11.26 17.65 -25.60
N LYS A 7 -11.45 18.67 -24.75
CA LYS A 7 -10.53 19.79 -24.62
C LYS A 7 -9.19 19.23 -24.12
N ALA A 8 -8.33 18.87 -25.05
CA ALA A 8 -6.92 18.65 -24.78
C ALA A 8 -6.34 20.00 -24.35
N SER A 9 -6.01 20.14 -23.07
CA SER A 9 -5.31 21.31 -22.56
C SER A 9 -3.93 21.40 -23.21
N GLU A 10 -3.64 22.55 -23.82
CA GLU A 10 -2.34 22.96 -24.33
C GLU A 10 -1.20 22.84 -23.29
N PRO A 11 0.07 22.71 -23.74
CA PRO A 11 1.20 22.45 -22.87
C PRO A 11 1.61 23.72 -22.11
N LEU A 12 1.12 23.86 -20.88
CA LEU A 12 1.58 24.89 -19.95
C LEU A 12 2.98 24.57 -19.41
N THR A 13 3.97 25.28 -19.93
CA THR A 13 5.16 25.84 -19.25
C THR A 13 5.92 24.97 -18.24
N LEU A 14 7.21 24.75 -18.54
CA LEU A 14 8.28 24.28 -17.65
C LEU A 14 8.22 24.89 -16.23
N ARG A 15 7.49 24.25 -15.33
CA ARG A 15 7.89 24.15 -13.92
C ARG A 15 8.30 22.70 -13.72
N ALA A 16 9.44 22.46 -13.09
CA ALA A 16 9.80 21.11 -12.65
C ALA A 16 8.79 20.69 -11.57
N GLN A 17 7.61 20.22 -11.99
CA GLN A 17 6.61 19.63 -11.12
C GLN A 17 7.19 18.29 -10.67
N LEU A 18 7.38 18.15 -9.36
CA LEU A 18 7.71 16.85 -8.78
C LEU A 18 6.56 15.89 -9.13
N THR A 19 6.87 14.63 -9.43
CA THR A 19 5.82 13.61 -9.55
C THR A 19 5.37 13.18 -8.16
N GLU A 20 4.17 12.60 -8.03
CA GLU A 20 3.72 12.04 -6.73
C GLU A 20 4.72 11.03 -6.17
N ASP A 21 5.39 10.25 -7.03
CA ASP A 21 6.44 9.32 -6.61
C ASP A 21 7.63 10.03 -5.96
N TRP A 22 8.13 11.12 -6.57
CA TRP A 22 9.25 11.88 -5.98
C TRP A 22 8.83 12.62 -4.72
N LEU A 23 7.61 13.14 -4.69
CA LEU A 23 7.05 13.75 -3.50
C LEU A 23 6.97 12.73 -2.35
N ALA A 24 6.56 11.50 -2.64
CA ALA A 24 6.53 10.42 -1.67
C ALA A 24 7.92 10.08 -1.12
N VAL A 25 8.95 10.05 -1.98
CA VAL A 25 10.36 9.88 -1.56
C VAL A 25 10.76 11.01 -0.62
N VAL A 26 10.52 12.27 -1.00
CA VAL A 26 10.92 13.44 -0.19
C VAL A 26 10.26 13.42 1.18
N ILE A 27 8.94 13.20 1.25
CA ILE A 27 8.21 13.18 2.52
C ILE A 27 8.64 11.98 3.37
N GLY A 28 8.78 10.79 2.77
CA GLY A 28 9.24 9.60 3.49
C GLY A 28 10.65 9.76 4.06
N LEU A 29 11.58 10.36 3.30
CA LEU A 29 12.93 10.67 3.76
C LEU A 29 12.94 11.77 4.84
N LEU A 30 12.03 12.74 4.77
CA LEU A 30 11.89 13.77 5.79
C LEU A 30 11.45 13.15 7.12
N VAL A 31 10.44 12.27 7.11
CA VAL A 31 9.99 11.55 8.31
C VAL A 31 11.11 10.64 8.85
N PHE A 32 11.77 9.88 7.97
CA PHE A 32 12.86 9.00 8.37
C PHE A 32 14.05 9.78 8.96
N GLY A 33 14.50 10.84 8.29
CA GLY A 33 15.57 11.70 8.78
C GLY A 33 15.22 12.33 10.11
N ALA A 34 13.98 12.78 10.28
CA ALA A 34 13.52 13.33 11.55
C ALA A 34 13.51 12.28 12.67
N ALA A 35 13.09 11.05 12.38
CA ALA A 35 13.15 9.95 13.33
C ALA A 35 14.59 9.59 13.75
N LEU A 36 15.57 9.64 12.82
CA LEU A 36 16.97 9.35 13.16
C LEU A 36 17.56 10.38 14.13
N VAL A 37 17.02 11.60 14.22
CA VAL A 37 17.48 12.60 15.20
C VAL A 37 17.28 12.09 16.63
N SER A 38 16.27 11.25 16.89
CA SER A 38 16.03 10.71 18.24
C SER A 38 17.13 9.76 18.73
N ILE A 39 17.94 9.21 17.82
CA ILE A 39 19.16 8.45 18.18
C ILE A 39 20.17 9.34 18.92
N SER A 40 20.21 10.64 18.61
CA SER A 40 21.07 11.61 19.31
C SER A 40 20.49 12.09 20.64
N GLY A 41 19.34 11.56 21.07
CA GLY A 41 18.65 11.94 22.30
C GLY A 41 17.64 13.09 22.15
N THR A 42 17.53 13.69 20.95
CA THR A 42 16.53 14.73 20.66
C THR A 42 15.35 14.12 19.92
N ASP A 43 14.25 13.90 20.64
CA ASP A 43 12.99 13.44 20.06
C ASP A 43 12.26 14.61 19.39
N ILE A 44 11.95 14.49 18.10
CA ILE A 44 11.24 15.51 17.32
C ILE A 44 9.97 14.99 16.65
N LEU A 45 9.62 13.72 16.83
CA LEU A 45 8.43 13.08 16.24
C LEU A 45 7.52 12.43 17.28
N GLY A 46 7.98 12.25 18.52
CA GLY A 46 7.26 11.59 19.59
C GLY A 46 5.98 12.29 20.05
N TRP A 47 5.76 13.54 19.63
CA TRP A 47 4.48 14.24 19.79
C TRP A 47 3.36 13.68 18.91
N ALA A 48 3.69 12.85 17.91
CA ALA A 48 2.72 12.27 16.99
C ALA A 48 1.67 11.43 17.72
N VAL A 49 0.42 11.54 17.31
CA VAL A 49 -0.68 10.82 17.95
C VAL A 49 -0.65 9.32 17.64
N THR A 50 -0.78 8.51 18.67
CA THR A 50 -1.06 7.08 18.58
C THR A 50 -2.44 6.78 19.16
N THR A 51 -3.02 5.66 18.73
CA THR A 51 -4.32 5.18 19.23
C THR A 51 -4.15 3.85 19.93
N SER A 52 -4.66 3.76 21.16
CA SER A 52 -4.62 2.57 22.00
C SER A 52 -5.99 1.87 22.00
N VAL A 53 -6.00 0.56 22.30
CA VAL A 53 -7.27 -0.15 22.55
C VAL A 53 -7.96 0.50 23.75
N TYR A 54 -9.25 0.82 23.63
CA TYR A 54 -9.99 1.52 24.69
C TYR A 54 -11.42 1.01 24.88
N THR A 55 -11.93 1.21 26.09
CA THR A 55 -13.36 1.23 26.41
C THR A 55 -13.84 2.64 26.77
N ASP A 56 -12.96 3.42 27.42
CA ASP A 56 -13.13 4.85 27.69
C ASP A 56 -12.44 5.68 26.59
N LEU A 57 -13.24 6.47 25.85
CA LEU A 57 -12.78 7.27 24.73
C LEU A 57 -11.70 8.29 25.12
N THR A 58 -11.66 8.75 26.37
CA THR A 58 -10.63 9.69 26.85
C THR A 58 -9.22 9.10 26.83
N ARG A 59 -9.10 7.77 26.81
CA ARG A 59 -7.84 7.03 26.76
C ARG A 59 -7.51 6.49 25.37
N ALA A 60 -8.36 6.75 24.38
CA ALA A 60 -8.14 6.28 23.02
C ALA A 60 -6.87 6.87 22.42
N LEU A 61 -6.56 8.15 22.72
CA LEU A 61 -5.49 8.90 22.09
C LEU A 61 -4.41 9.31 23.08
N GLY A 62 -3.16 9.28 22.63
CA GLY A 62 -2.01 9.83 23.35
C GLY A 62 -0.86 10.14 22.39
N PRO A 63 0.12 10.95 22.82
CA PRO A 63 1.39 11.09 22.10
C PRO A 63 2.16 9.76 22.14
N PHE A 64 2.94 9.49 21.10
CA PHE A 64 3.75 8.28 21.00
C PHE A 64 4.80 8.20 22.11
N ALA A 65 5.54 9.29 22.35
CA ALA A 65 6.58 9.35 23.35
C ALA A 65 6.08 9.99 24.65
N LYS A 66 6.53 9.42 25.78
CA LYS A 66 6.14 9.89 27.13
C LYS A 66 6.63 11.31 27.43
N SER A 67 7.72 11.75 26.79
CA SER A 67 8.25 13.11 26.85
C SER A 67 7.20 14.17 26.48
N TYR A 68 6.22 13.80 25.66
CA TYR A 68 5.17 14.69 25.16
C TYR A 68 3.82 14.50 25.88
N ALA A 69 3.77 13.76 26.99
CA ALA A 69 2.52 13.47 27.71
C ALA A 69 1.68 14.72 28.06
N TRP A 70 2.33 15.87 28.23
CA TRP A 70 1.69 17.17 28.50
C TRP A 70 0.76 17.66 27.38
N LEU A 71 0.94 17.18 26.13
CA LEU A 71 0.03 17.50 25.01
C LEU A 71 -1.33 16.81 25.16
N GLY A 72 -1.39 15.69 25.88
CA GLY A 72 -2.55 14.79 25.89
C GLY A 72 -2.90 14.24 24.50
N GLY A 73 -3.98 13.45 24.42
CA GLY A 73 -4.43 12.86 23.15
C GLY A 73 -4.93 13.88 22.14
N GLY A 74 -5.70 14.88 22.59
CA GLY A 74 -6.22 15.94 21.72
C GLY A 74 -5.13 16.84 21.14
N GLY A 75 -4.16 17.26 21.97
CA GLY A 75 -3.03 18.08 21.51
C GLY A 75 -2.15 17.33 20.51
N ALA A 76 -1.86 16.04 20.78
CA ALA A 76 -1.14 15.20 19.84
C ALA A 76 -1.88 15.08 18.49
N LEU A 77 -3.21 14.86 18.50
CA LEU A 77 -4.03 14.75 17.29
C LEU A 77 -3.97 16.05 16.46
N ILE A 78 -4.12 17.20 17.11
CA ILE A 78 -4.06 18.51 16.45
C ILE A 78 -2.66 18.76 15.88
N ALA A 79 -1.60 18.45 16.63
CA ALA A 79 -0.22 18.60 16.17
C ALA A 79 0.06 17.72 14.94
N THR A 80 -0.42 16.47 14.95
CA THR A 80 -0.29 15.54 13.81
C THR A 80 -1.08 16.01 12.61
N TYR A 81 -2.32 16.43 12.82
CA TYR A 81 -3.13 17.03 11.76
C TYR A 81 -2.43 18.24 11.14
N ALA A 82 -1.97 19.19 11.97
CA ALA A 82 -1.34 20.42 11.50
C ALA A 82 -0.05 20.14 10.72
N SER A 83 0.81 19.26 11.25
CA SER A 83 2.05 18.86 10.57
C SER A 83 1.78 18.20 9.22
N LEU A 84 0.87 17.22 9.17
CA LEU A 84 0.51 16.56 7.91
C LEU A 84 -0.14 17.52 6.92
N LEU A 85 -1.03 18.42 7.40
CA LEU A 85 -1.65 19.44 6.57
C LEU A 85 -0.60 20.34 5.92
N ILE A 86 0.39 20.81 6.70
CA ILE A 86 1.46 21.68 6.19
C ILE A 86 2.31 20.93 5.15
N VAL A 87 2.82 19.75 5.50
CA VAL A 87 3.73 18.98 4.65
C VAL A 87 3.03 18.54 3.35
N LEU A 88 1.81 18.02 3.44
CA LEU A 88 1.07 17.58 2.26
C LEU A 88 0.57 18.75 1.42
N SER A 89 0.17 19.87 2.02
CA SER A 89 -0.20 21.09 1.28
C SER A 89 0.99 21.66 0.50
N ALA A 90 2.18 21.70 1.12
CA ALA A 90 3.40 22.08 0.44
C ALA A 90 3.72 21.12 -0.72
N GLY A 91 3.55 19.82 -0.50
CA GLY A 91 3.68 18.81 -1.54
C GLY A 91 2.73 19.02 -2.72
N VAL A 92 1.43 19.20 -2.45
CA VAL A 92 0.39 19.45 -3.45
C VAL A 92 0.64 20.75 -4.22
N ALA A 93 1.21 21.78 -3.57
CA ALA A 93 1.64 23.00 -4.25
C ALA A 93 2.70 22.72 -5.33
N THR A 94 3.65 21.80 -5.07
CA THR A 94 4.67 21.40 -6.06
C THR A 94 4.09 20.59 -7.23
N LEU A 95 2.94 19.94 -7.03
CA LEU A 95 2.18 19.25 -8.08
C LEU A 95 1.33 20.21 -8.93
N GLY A 96 1.26 21.50 -8.57
CA GLY A 96 0.46 22.51 -9.26
C GLY A 96 -1.05 22.41 -8.99
N ALA A 97 -1.47 21.72 -7.92
CA ALA A 97 -2.86 21.60 -7.51
C ALA A 97 -3.29 22.73 -6.55
N ASP A 98 -4.61 22.90 -6.37
CA ASP A 98 -5.19 23.96 -5.54
C ASP A 98 -5.03 23.63 -4.04
N VAL A 99 -4.06 24.31 -3.41
CA VAL A 99 -3.72 24.11 -1.99
C VAL A 99 -4.89 24.39 -1.06
N ARG A 100 -5.74 25.38 -1.37
CA ARG A 100 -6.86 25.74 -0.49
C ARG A 100 -7.93 24.66 -0.53
N LYS A 101 -8.29 24.19 -1.73
CA LYS A 101 -9.25 23.09 -1.89
C LYS A 101 -8.72 21.81 -1.27
N PHE A 102 -7.44 21.49 -1.50
CA PHE A 102 -6.78 20.36 -0.86
C PHE A 102 -6.85 20.45 0.66
N ALA A 103 -6.47 21.59 1.25
CA ALA A 103 -6.43 21.76 2.70
C ALA A 103 -7.79 21.50 3.34
N VAL A 104 -8.86 22.08 2.78
CA VAL A 104 -10.23 21.91 3.31
C VAL A 104 -10.72 20.47 3.14
N ALA A 105 -10.49 19.86 1.97
CA ALA A 105 -10.85 18.46 1.76
C ALA A 105 -10.04 17.52 2.68
N PHE A 106 -8.74 17.79 2.85
CA PHE A 106 -7.85 17.01 3.69
C PHE A 106 -8.25 17.07 5.17
N THR A 107 -8.77 18.20 5.67
CA THR A 107 -9.34 18.27 7.01
C THR A 107 -10.44 17.22 7.21
N ALA A 108 -11.38 17.13 6.27
CA ALA A 108 -12.46 16.16 6.35
C ALA A 108 -11.95 14.71 6.16
N VAL A 109 -11.06 14.49 5.19
CA VAL A 109 -10.42 13.18 4.96
C VAL A 109 -9.71 12.70 6.23
N PHE A 110 -8.86 13.54 6.83
CA PHE A 110 -8.12 13.21 8.05
C PHE A 110 -9.08 12.95 9.21
N ALA A 111 -10.09 13.81 9.42
CA ALA A 111 -11.05 13.63 10.51
C ALA A 111 -11.80 12.30 10.40
N ILE A 112 -12.31 11.95 9.22
CA ILE A 112 -13.09 10.72 9.03
C ILE A 112 -12.17 9.48 9.08
N ALA A 113 -11.00 9.54 8.45
CA ALA A 113 -10.01 8.47 8.50
C ALA A 113 -9.58 8.18 9.94
N TYR A 114 -9.21 9.21 10.70
CA TYR A 114 -8.78 9.05 12.08
C TYR A 114 -9.94 8.62 13.00
N ALA A 115 -11.15 9.14 12.79
CA ALA A 115 -12.34 8.66 13.50
C ALA A 115 -12.58 7.17 13.23
N SER A 116 -12.39 6.70 12.00
CA SER A 116 -12.49 5.28 11.65
C SER A 116 -11.45 4.43 12.40
N TRP A 117 -10.24 4.97 12.57
CA TRP A 117 -9.17 4.32 13.35
C TRP A 117 -9.52 4.23 14.84
N ILE A 118 -10.10 5.29 15.41
CA ILE A 118 -10.63 5.30 16.78
C ILE A 118 -11.75 4.28 16.92
N VAL A 119 -12.71 4.20 15.99
CA VAL A 119 -13.77 3.18 16.05
C VAL A 119 -13.17 1.77 15.98
N GLY A 120 -12.20 1.53 15.10
CA GLY A 120 -11.54 0.24 14.98
C GLY A 120 -10.69 -0.16 16.19
N SER A 121 -10.24 0.81 16.99
CA SER A 121 -9.49 0.57 18.24
C SER A 121 -10.39 0.38 19.46
N TYR A 122 -11.71 0.40 19.29
CA TYR A 122 -12.63 0.11 20.39
C TYR A 122 -12.46 -1.34 20.87
N ALA A 123 -12.52 -1.61 22.17
CA ALA A 123 -12.15 -2.91 22.73
C ALA A 123 -12.99 -4.08 22.19
N TYR A 124 -14.28 -3.88 21.90
CA TYR A 124 -15.13 -4.90 21.24
C TYR A 124 -14.72 -5.21 19.79
N VAL A 125 -13.87 -4.39 19.19
CA VAL A 125 -13.30 -4.61 17.86
C VAL A 125 -11.89 -5.18 17.98
N ALA A 126 -11.06 -4.52 18.79
CA ALA A 126 -9.61 -4.71 18.79
C ALA A 126 -9.09 -5.72 19.82
N ALA A 127 -9.78 -5.97 20.94
CA ALA A 127 -9.27 -6.87 21.98
C ALA A 127 -9.25 -8.31 21.48
N VAL A 128 -8.13 -9.02 21.66
CA VAL A 128 -7.91 -10.33 21.04
C VAL A 128 -7.96 -11.46 22.06
N THR A 129 -7.21 -11.31 23.14
CA THR A 129 -6.98 -12.39 24.11
C THR A 129 -8.00 -12.37 25.24
N PRO A 130 -8.28 -13.51 25.90
CA PRO A 130 -9.13 -13.53 27.10
C PRO A 130 -8.62 -12.58 28.20
N ALA A 131 -7.30 -12.45 28.34
CA ALA A 131 -6.67 -11.53 29.29
C ALA A 131 -6.95 -10.05 28.95
N GLU A 132 -6.92 -9.68 27.67
CA GLU A 132 -7.29 -8.33 27.24
C GLU A 132 -8.79 -8.07 27.42
N GLN A 133 -9.64 -9.03 27.08
CA GLN A 133 -11.08 -8.93 27.29
C GLN A 133 -11.40 -8.71 28.78
N GLN A 134 -10.75 -9.47 29.67
CA GLN A 134 -10.85 -9.27 31.11
C GLN A 134 -10.32 -7.90 31.55
N LYS A 135 -9.17 -7.45 31.02
CA LYS A 135 -8.59 -6.12 31.29
C LYS A 135 -9.56 -4.99 30.93
N PHE A 136 -10.32 -5.15 29.86
CA PHE A 136 -11.28 -4.17 29.38
C PHE A 136 -12.71 -4.39 29.93
N GLY A 137 -12.95 -5.47 30.69
CA GLY A 137 -14.26 -5.79 31.25
C GLY A 137 -15.31 -6.17 30.20
N ILE A 138 -14.89 -6.74 29.07
CA ILE A 138 -15.78 -7.18 27.98
C ILE A 138 -15.80 -8.71 27.90
N ASP A 139 -16.91 -9.26 27.43
CA ASP A 139 -17.20 -10.69 27.30
C ASP A 139 -16.98 -11.22 25.88
N TRP A 140 -17.00 -10.35 24.87
CA TRP A 140 -16.74 -10.69 23.48
C TRP A 140 -15.98 -9.59 22.74
N SER A 141 -15.36 -9.93 21.60
CA SER A 141 -14.73 -8.99 20.68
C SER A 141 -14.59 -9.61 19.29
N LEU A 142 -14.50 -8.76 18.25
CA LEU A 142 -14.22 -9.17 16.88
C LEU A 142 -12.76 -9.65 16.68
N LYS A 143 -11.87 -9.41 17.64
CA LYS A 143 -10.46 -9.85 17.63
C LYS A 143 -9.70 -9.37 16.39
N LEU A 144 -9.80 -8.07 16.08
CA LEU A 144 -9.20 -7.47 14.87
C LEU A 144 -7.94 -6.62 15.11
N THR A 145 -7.41 -6.61 16.35
CA THR A 145 -6.36 -5.68 16.81
C THR A 145 -6.71 -4.21 16.52
N ASN A 146 -5.83 -3.26 16.85
CA ASN A 146 -6.09 -1.83 16.57
C ASN A 146 -6.15 -1.53 15.07
N GLU A 147 -5.43 -2.33 14.28
CA GLU A 147 -5.38 -2.27 12.83
C GLU A 147 -6.71 -2.60 12.15
N GLY A 148 -7.68 -3.16 12.86
CA GLY A 148 -9.08 -3.24 12.42
C GLY A 148 -9.64 -1.88 11.98
N GLY A 149 -9.08 -0.77 12.47
CA GLY A 149 -9.40 0.58 12.02
C GLY A 149 -9.15 0.83 10.53
N PHE A 150 -8.23 0.09 9.89
CA PHE A 150 -8.03 0.19 8.44
C PHE A 150 -9.25 -0.32 7.67
N ILE A 151 -9.87 -1.42 8.14
CA ILE A 151 -11.08 -1.98 7.55
C ILE A 151 -12.23 -0.99 7.74
N VAL A 152 -12.37 -0.41 8.93
CA VAL A 152 -13.40 0.60 9.21
C VAL A 152 -13.23 1.82 8.30
N ALA A 153 -11.99 2.27 8.07
CA ALA A 153 -11.68 3.40 7.19
C ALA A 153 -12.06 3.10 5.74
N LEU A 154 -11.70 1.91 5.23
CA LEU A 154 -12.08 1.44 3.90
C LEU A 154 -13.60 1.39 3.72
N LEU A 155 -14.32 0.75 4.66
CA LEU A 155 -15.79 0.65 4.62
C LEU A 155 -16.46 2.02 4.69
N SER A 156 -15.95 2.92 5.54
CA SER A 156 -16.47 4.29 5.64
C SER A 156 -16.33 5.05 4.31
N GLY A 157 -15.19 4.90 3.63
CA GLY A 157 -14.98 5.44 2.29
C GLY A 157 -15.95 4.86 1.26
N ILE A 158 -16.17 3.55 1.26
CA ILE A 158 -17.11 2.87 0.35
C ILE A 158 -18.54 3.39 0.56
N VAL A 159 -18.96 3.55 1.82
CA VAL A 159 -20.26 4.11 2.15
C VAL A 159 -20.38 5.54 1.61
N ILE A 160 -19.35 6.38 1.80
CA ILE A 160 -19.32 7.74 1.25
C ILE A 160 -19.41 7.73 -0.29
N ALA A 161 -18.61 6.91 -0.96
CA ALA A 161 -18.59 6.83 -2.42
C ALA A 161 -19.97 6.51 -3.00
N ASN A 162 -20.66 5.52 -2.42
CA ASN A 162 -21.88 4.95 -3.00
C ASN A 162 -23.16 5.65 -2.51
N PHE A 163 -23.22 6.09 -1.24
CA PHE A 163 -24.41 6.74 -0.69
C PHE A 163 -24.33 8.27 -0.70
N PHE A 164 -23.13 8.86 -0.74
CA PHE A 164 -22.91 10.31 -0.68
C PHE A 164 -22.02 10.82 -1.82
N PRO A 165 -22.37 10.60 -3.11
CA PRO A 165 -21.50 10.90 -4.26
C PRO A 165 -21.04 12.35 -4.36
N ARG A 166 -21.88 13.32 -3.98
CA ARG A 166 -21.50 14.75 -4.00
C ARG A 166 -20.41 15.06 -2.98
N PHE A 167 -20.47 14.41 -1.82
CA PHE A 167 -19.45 14.53 -0.80
C PHE A 167 -18.16 13.83 -1.22
N ALA A 168 -18.26 12.63 -1.80
CA ALA A 168 -17.11 11.92 -2.37
C ALA A 168 -16.38 12.75 -3.43
N GLU A 169 -17.10 13.41 -4.35
CA GLU A 169 -16.49 14.27 -5.38
C GLU A 169 -15.86 15.53 -4.75
N TRP A 170 -16.44 16.08 -3.68
CA TRP A 170 -15.85 17.21 -2.95
C TRP A 170 -14.54 16.85 -2.23
N LEU A 171 -14.43 15.63 -1.71
CA LEU A 171 -13.21 15.14 -1.05
C LEU A 171 -12.05 14.89 -2.03
N LYS A 172 -12.34 14.74 -3.33
CA LYS A 172 -11.44 14.20 -4.36
C LYS A 172 -10.05 14.85 -4.42
N GLU A 173 -9.94 16.15 -4.14
CA GLU A 173 -8.65 16.87 -4.11
C GLU A 173 -7.66 16.27 -3.11
N ALA A 174 -8.16 15.72 -2.00
CA ALA A 174 -7.39 15.06 -0.95
C ALA A 174 -7.41 13.53 -1.03
N ILE A 175 -8.15 12.93 -1.96
CA ILE A 175 -8.18 11.47 -2.14
C ILE A 175 -6.99 11.05 -3.02
N ARG A 176 -5.84 10.80 -2.38
CA ARG A 176 -4.56 10.45 -3.05
C ARG A 176 -3.94 9.16 -2.47
N PRO A 177 -4.60 8.01 -2.65
CA PRO A 177 -4.16 6.75 -2.02
C PRO A 177 -2.74 6.36 -2.44
N GLU A 178 -2.38 6.60 -3.70
CA GLU A 178 -1.05 6.33 -4.25
C GLU A 178 0.05 7.14 -3.56
N LEU A 179 -0.17 8.45 -3.37
CA LEU A 179 0.78 9.30 -2.65
C LEU A 179 0.95 8.81 -1.20
N TYR A 180 -0.16 8.55 -0.50
CA TYR A 180 -0.14 8.13 0.90
C TYR A 180 0.55 6.78 1.09
N ILE A 181 0.23 5.77 0.28
CA ILE A 181 0.88 4.46 0.41
C ILE A 181 2.36 4.54 0.07
N LYS A 182 2.76 5.30 -0.96
CA LYS A 182 4.17 5.40 -1.35
C LYS A 182 5.01 6.04 -0.26
N ILE A 183 4.49 7.08 0.42
CA ILE A 183 5.14 7.66 1.61
C ILE A 183 5.30 6.60 2.69
N ALA A 184 4.22 5.86 2.98
CA ALA A 184 4.22 4.83 3.99
C ALA A 184 5.20 3.68 3.66
N ILE A 185 5.31 3.28 2.40
CA ILE A 185 6.28 2.26 1.96
C ILE A 185 7.71 2.77 2.14
N VAL A 186 8.03 4.01 1.75
CA VAL A 186 9.37 4.58 1.98
C VAL A 186 9.74 4.53 3.47
N ILE A 187 8.82 4.92 4.35
CA ILE A 187 9.02 4.86 5.81
C ILE A 187 9.18 3.41 6.29
N LEU A 188 8.38 2.48 5.74
CA LEU A 188 8.41 1.06 6.10
C LEU A 188 9.79 0.42 5.88
N GLY A 189 10.63 0.97 4.99
CA GLY A 189 12.01 0.53 4.79
C GLY A 189 12.81 0.43 6.10
N ALA A 190 12.59 1.34 7.04
CA ALA A 190 13.29 1.34 8.34
C ALA A 190 12.82 0.17 9.22
N THR A 191 11.50 -0.03 9.32
CA THR A 191 10.91 -1.14 10.08
C THR A 191 11.35 -2.49 9.51
N VAL A 192 11.35 -2.64 8.18
CA VAL A 192 11.81 -3.87 7.51
C VAL A 192 13.29 -4.11 7.76
N ALA A 193 14.13 -3.07 7.73
CA ALA A 193 15.56 -3.19 8.02
C ALA A 193 15.83 -3.61 9.47
N VAL A 194 15.15 -3.02 10.45
CA VAL A 194 15.26 -3.40 11.87
C VAL A 194 14.81 -4.85 12.07
N THR A 195 13.70 -5.23 11.45
CA THR A 195 13.19 -6.62 11.49
C THR A 195 14.18 -7.60 10.86
N ALA A 196 14.77 -7.23 9.72
CA ALA A 196 15.75 -8.03 9.00
C ALA A 196 17.05 -8.21 9.82
N ALA A 197 17.54 -7.14 10.44
CA ALA A 197 18.72 -7.18 11.31
C ALA A 197 18.52 -8.10 12.51
N GLY A 198 17.29 -8.16 13.06
CA GLY A 198 16.95 -9.06 14.16
C GLY A 198 17.10 -10.54 13.81
N ARG A 199 16.90 -10.95 12.54
CA ARG A 199 17.11 -12.33 12.06
C ARG A 199 17.53 -12.38 10.58
N LEU A 200 18.83 -12.18 10.33
CA LEU A 200 19.42 -12.14 8.99
C LEU A 200 19.17 -13.41 8.15
N ASN A 201 19.16 -14.60 8.76
CA ASN A 201 18.91 -15.85 8.04
C ASN A 201 17.47 -15.95 7.50
N LEU A 202 16.49 -15.44 8.24
CA LEU A 202 15.11 -15.35 7.74
C LEU A 202 15.03 -14.25 6.67
N ALA A 203 15.65 -13.09 6.91
CA ALA A 203 15.64 -11.97 5.98
C ALA A 203 16.25 -12.32 4.61
N SER A 204 17.39 -13.00 4.57
CA SER A 204 18.02 -13.42 3.31
C SER A 204 17.13 -14.39 2.53
N SER A 205 16.45 -15.31 3.22
CA SER A 205 15.46 -16.18 2.60
C SER A 205 14.26 -15.41 2.05
N LEU A 206 13.76 -14.39 2.77
CA LEU A 206 12.66 -13.54 2.31
C LEU A 206 13.03 -12.77 1.04
N LEU A 207 14.26 -12.23 0.97
CA LEU A 207 14.75 -11.49 -0.20
C LEU A 207 14.91 -12.40 -1.42
N LEU A 208 15.52 -13.57 -1.26
CA LEU A 208 15.70 -14.54 -2.35
C LEU A 208 14.34 -15.01 -2.92
N ARG A 209 13.38 -15.25 -2.02
CA ARG A 209 12.02 -15.69 -2.39
C ARG A 209 11.19 -14.56 -2.95
N GLY A 210 11.38 -13.33 -2.46
CA GLY A 210 10.86 -12.12 -3.08
C GLY A 210 11.38 -11.95 -4.51
N ALA A 211 12.63 -12.30 -4.78
CA ALA A 211 13.14 -12.29 -6.15
C ALA A 211 12.46 -13.35 -7.05
N ALA A 212 12.10 -14.52 -6.50
CA ALA A 212 11.34 -15.54 -7.23
C ALA A 212 9.93 -15.04 -7.64
N ALA A 213 9.33 -14.11 -6.86
CA ALA A 213 8.05 -13.48 -7.21
C ALA A 213 8.10 -12.70 -8.53
N ILE A 214 9.28 -12.21 -8.95
CA ILE A 214 9.46 -11.57 -10.26
C ILE A 214 9.20 -12.58 -11.38
N VAL A 215 9.80 -13.77 -11.28
CA VAL A 215 9.63 -14.82 -12.29
C VAL A 215 8.14 -15.18 -12.41
N GLU A 216 7.46 -15.32 -11.29
CA GLU A 216 6.04 -15.60 -11.26
C GLU A 216 5.21 -14.47 -11.89
N ALA A 217 5.38 -13.23 -11.44
CA ALA A 217 4.58 -12.10 -11.91
C ALA A 217 4.74 -11.84 -13.42
N TYR A 218 5.97 -11.93 -13.95
CA TYR A 218 6.26 -11.55 -15.32
C TYR A 218 6.29 -12.72 -16.32
N LEU A 219 6.73 -13.92 -15.91
CA LEU A 219 6.82 -15.06 -16.83
C LEU A 219 5.60 -15.98 -16.76
N ILE A 220 4.91 -16.03 -15.61
CA ILE A 220 3.75 -16.91 -15.41
C ILE A 220 2.46 -16.10 -15.53
N TYR A 221 2.24 -15.13 -14.63
CA TYR A 221 0.99 -14.37 -14.60
C TYR A 221 0.75 -13.60 -15.89
N TRP A 222 1.73 -12.78 -16.28
CA TRP A 222 1.58 -11.93 -17.46
C TRP A 222 1.32 -12.74 -18.73
N ALA A 223 2.07 -13.82 -18.93
CA ALA A 223 1.94 -14.66 -20.13
C ALA A 223 0.56 -15.32 -20.22
N VAL A 224 0.08 -15.93 -19.13
CA VAL A 224 -1.23 -16.59 -19.08
C VAL A 224 -2.35 -15.58 -19.25
N ILE A 225 -2.29 -14.43 -18.55
CA ILE A 225 -3.34 -13.42 -18.62
C ILE A 225 -3.37 -12.77 -20.00
N TYR A 226 -2.20 -12.48 -20.58
CA TYR A 226 -2.12 -12.00 -21.96
C TYR A 226 -2.74 -13.01 -22.94
N TYR A 227 -2.46 -14.30 -22.76
CA TYR A 227 -3.06 -15.36 -23.56
C TYR A 227 -4.59 -15.40 -23.40
N VAL A 228 -5.11 -15.42 -22.17
CA VAL A 228 -6.56 -15.41 -21.89
C VAL A 228 -7.23 -14.19 -22.51
N ALA A 229 -6.67 -13.00 -22.30
CA ALA A 229 -7.20 -11.75 -22.87
C ALA A 229 -7.22 -11.79 -24.42
N ARG A 230 -6.13 -12.27 -25.05
CA ARG A 230 -6.00 -12.31 -26.52
C ARG A 230 -6.81 -13.42 -27.18
N LYS A 231 -6.78 -14.63 -26.63
CA LYS A 231 -7.27 -15.84 -27.29
C LYS A 231 -8.68 -16.22 -26.86
N TRP A 232 -8.99 -16.14 -25.58
CA TRP A 232 -10.32 -16.52 -25.10
C TRP A 232 -11.31 -15.37 -25.24
N PHE A 233 -10.88 -14.16 -24.92
CA PHE A 233 -11.74 -12.98 -24.97
C PHE A 233 -11.52 -12.11 -26.22
N GLY A 234 -10.51 -12.39 -27.04
CA GLY A 234 -10.33 -11.69 -28.33
C GLY A 234 -10.01 -10.20 -28.23
N PHE A 235 -9.51 -9.70 -27.09
CA PHE A 235 -9.05 -8.31 -26.96
C PHE A 235 -7.90 -8.03 -27.92
N SER A 236 -7.76 -6.81 -28.46
CA SER A 236 -6.61 -6.45 -29.30
C SER A 236 -5.30 -6.45 -28.49
N ARG A 237 -4.14 -6.48 -29.16
CA ARG A 237 -2.84 -6.38 -28.48
C ARG A 237 -2.72 -5.12 -27.61
N GLU A 238 -3.25 -4.00 -28.11
CA GLU A 238 -3.29 -2.71 -27.41
C GLU A 238 -4.02 -2.82 -26.07
N TRP A 239 -5.10 -3.60 -25.99
CA TRP A 239 -5.85 -3.83 -24.75
C TRP A 239 -5.24 -4.92 -23.87
N SER A 240 -4.77 -6.01 -24.48
CA SER A 240 -4.28 -7.17 -23.74
C SER A 240 -2.97 -6.89 -23.00
N VAL A 241 -2.08 -6.05 -23.53
CA VAL A 241 -0.81 -5.75 -22.85
C VAL A 241 -1.01 -4.98 -21.53
N PRO A 242 -1.73 -3.82 -21.50
CA PRO A 242 -1.98 -3.11 -20.25
C PRO A 242 -2.84 -3.92 -19.28
N LEU A 243 -3.83 -4.68 -19.79
CA LEU A 243 -4.68 -5.54 -18.98
C LEU A 243 -3.87 -6.65 -18.30
N ALA A 244 -3.03 -7.37 -19.05
CA ALA A 244 -2.16 -8.40 -18.49
C ALA A 244 -1.17 -7.82 -17.48
N SER A 245 -0.57 -6.67 -17.78
CA SER A 245 0.33 -5.97 -16.86
C SER A 245 -0.38 -5.55 -15.57
N GLY A 246 -1.59 -5.01 -15.66
CA GLY A 246 -2.37 -4.60 -14.49
C GLY A 246 -2.76 -5.79 -13.60
N ILE A 247 -3.25 -6.88 -14.19
CA ILE A 247 -3.67 -8.06 -13.40
C ILE A 247 -2.46 -8.85 -12.87
N SER A 248 -1.26 -8.71 -13.45
CA SER A 248 -0.13 -9.58 -13.08
C SER A 248 0.86 -8.94 -12.10
N ILE A 249 1.03 -7.63 -12.16
CA ILE A 249 2.17 -6.92 -11.54
C ILE A 249 1.67 -6.04 -10.37
N CYS A 250 1.64 -4.72 -10.57
CA CYS A 250 1.30 -3.70 -9.57
C CYS A 250 0.03 -2.91 -9.94
N GLY A 251 -0.80 -3.47 -10.83
CA GLY A 251 -2.09 -2.87 -11.09
C GLY A 251 -2.01 -1.61 -11.95
N VAL A 252 -2.28 -0.46 -11.33
CA VAL A 252 -2.40 0.84 -11.99
C VAL A 252 -1.09 1.26 -12.62
N ALA A 253 0.00 1.27 -11.85
CA ALA A 253 1.31 1.70 -12.35
C ALA A 253 1.78 0.81 -13.51
N ALA A 254 1.57 -0.51 -13.42
CA ALA A 254 1.91 -1.43 -14.49
C ALA A 254 1.08 -1.19 -15.77
N SER A 255 -0.24 -1.02 -15.63
CA SER A 255 -1.13 -0.75 -16.76
C SER A 255 -0.75 0.55 -17.48
N ILE A 256 -0.50 1.62 -16.73
CA ILE A 256 -0.12 2.93 -17.29
C ILE A 256 1.27 2.87 -17.93
N ALA A 257 2.24 2.23 -17.27
CA ALA A 257 3.59 2.11 -17.77
C ALA A 257 3.64 1.30 -19.08
N THR A 258 2.96 0.15 -19.15
CA THR A 258 2.98 -0.68 -20.36
C THR A 258 2.05 -0.17 -21.44
N GLY A 259 0.94 0.49 -21.10
CA GLY A 259 0.10 1.23 -22.04
C GLY A 259 0.87 2.37 -22.71
N GLY A 260 1.63 3.14 -21.93
CA GLY A 260 2.55 4.16 -22.48
C GLY A 260 3.66 3.54 -23.33
N ALA A 261 4.19 2.37 -22.93
CA ALA A 261 5.24 1.66 -23.68
C ALA A 261 4.83 1.27 -25.09
N ILE A 262 3.60 0.79 -25.24
CA ILE A 262 3.07 0.37 -26.53
C ILE A 262 2.34 1.48 -27.28
N ARG A 263 2.38 2.73 -26.78
CA ARG A 263 1.64 3.87 -27.34
C ARG A 263 0.14 3.58 -27.49
N ALA A 264 -0.43 2.90 -26.50
CA ALA A 264 -1.87 2.68 -26.45
C ALA A 264 -2.60 4.02 -26.31
N ARG A 265 -3.85 4.07 -26.80
CA ARG A 265 -4.73 5.20 -26.55
C ARG A 265 -4.86 5.43 -25.04
N PRO A 266 -4.77 6.67 -24.53
CA PRO A 266 -4.79 6.95 -23.08
C PRO A 266 -5.97 6.34 -22.32
N ALA A 267 -7.13 6.22 -22.99
CA ALA A 267 -8.31 5.59 -22.42
C ALA A 267 -8.07 4.13 -21.99
N VAL A 268 -7.26 3.36 -22.73
CA VAL A 268 -7.04 1.92 -22.47
C VAL A 268 -6.45 1.68 -21.08
N PRO A 269 -5.25 2.20 -20.74
CA PRO A 269 -4.68 1.95 -19.44
C PRO A 269 -5.42 2.64 -18.29
N ILE A 270 -6.12 3.77 -18.53
CA ILE A 270 -6.98 4.43 -17.53
C ILE A 270 -8.13 3.51 -17.12
N LEU A 271 -8.78 2.89 -18.11
CA LEU A 271 -9.92 2.01 -17.90
C LEU A 271 -9.51 0.71 -17.22
N VAL A 272 -8.40 0.11 -17.64
CA VAL A 272 -7.80 -1.06 -16.95
C VAL A 272 -7.46 -0.69 -15.51
N SER A 273 -6.84 0.47 -15.28
CA SER A 273 -6.47 0.92 -13.93
C SER A 273 -7.70 1.10 -13.04
N SER A 274 -8.76 1.68 -13.58
CA SER A 274 -10.03 1.85 -12.87
C SER A 274 -10.58 0.50 -12.42
N LEU A 275 -10.55 -0.51 -13.30
CA LEU A 275 -11.00 -1.88 -13.00
C LEU A 275 -10.14 -2.55 -11.92
N VAL A 276 -8.81 -2.42 -12.02
CA VAL A 276 -7.87 -2.97 -11.02
C VAL A 276 -8.22 -2.48 -9.62
N VAL A 277 -8.47 -1.17 -9.46
CA VAL A 277 -8.79 -0.58 -8.14
C VAL A 277 -10.04 -1.21 -7.52
N VAL A 278 -11.05 -1.55 -8.35
CA VAL A 278 -12.27 -2.22 -7.87
C VAL A 278 -11.97 -3.59 -7.32
N PHE A 279 -11.26 -4.41 -8.11
CA PHE A 279 -10.93 -5.77 -7.69
C PHE A 279 -9.99 -5.75 -6.50
N ALA A 280 -9.09 -4.77 -6.41
CA ALA A 280 -8.21 -4.59 -5.26
C ALA A 280 -8.99 -4.37 -3.95
N VAL A 281 -10.12 -3.67 -4.00
CA VAL A 281 -11.02 -3.52 -2.84
C VAL A 281 -11.63 -4.87 -2.45
N VAL A 282 -12.12 -5.63 -3.44
CA VAL A 282 -12.66 -6.98 -3.21
C VAL A 282 -11.60 -7.91 -2.63
N GLU A 283 -10.39 -7.89 -3.18
CA GLU A 283 -9.24 -8.66 -2.72
C GLU A 283 -8.89 -8.34 -1.26
N VAL A 284 -8.82 -7.06 -0.89
CA VAL A 284 -8.53 -6.62 0.49
C VAL A 284 -9.64 -6.99 1.48
N LEU A 285 -10.89 -6.99 1.05
CA LEU A 285 -12.02 -7.33 1.91
C LEU A 285 -12.19 -8.85 2.09
N ILE A 286 -11.66 -9.68 1.20
CA ILE A 286 -11.88 -11.13 1.21
C ILE A 286 -10.60 -11.90 1.56
N LEU A 287 -9.50 -11.67 0.86
CA LEU A 287 -8.30 -12.52 0.95
C LEU A 287 -7.68 -12.56 2.35
N PRO A 288 -7.58 -11.45 3.11
CA PRO A 288 -7.05 -11.51 4.48
C PRO A 288 -7.82 -12.43 5.41
N PHE A 289 -9.15 -12.51 5.28
CA PHE A 289 -9.98 -13.41 6.08
C PHE A 289 -9.81 -14.87 5.65
N LEU A 290 -9.66 -15.13 4.35
CA LEU A 290 -9.30 -16.47 3.87
C LEU A 290 -7.91 -16.88 4.38
N ALA A 291 -6.95 -15.95 4.38
CA ALA A 291 -5.61 -16.19 4.91
C ALA A 291 -5.64 -16.51 6.41
N GLN A 292 -6.41 -15.77 7.22
CA GLN A 292 -6.60 -16.09 8.63
C GLN A 292 -7.35 -17.41 8.85
N THR A 293 -8.26 -17.79 7.97
CA THR A 293 -9.01 -19.03 8.09
C THR A 293 -8.11 -20.23 7.81
N PHE A 294 -7.40 -20.22 6.66
CA PHE A 294 -6.70 -21.38 6.13
C PHE A 294 -5.18 -21.38 6.35
N LEU A 295 -4.55 -20.21 6.55
CA LEU A 295 -3.09 -20.05 6.54
C LEU A 295 -2.52 -19.46 7.85
N TRP A 296 -3.32 -19.32 8.90
CA TRP A 296 -2.85 -18.74 10.17
C TRP A 296 -1.69 -19.52 10.82
N GLN A 297 -1.56 -20.82 10.51
CA GLN A 297 -0.45 -21.66 10.98
C GLN A 297 0.83 -21.48 10.16
N GLU A 298 0.73 -20.85 8.98
CA GLU A 298 1.81 -20.56 8.04
C GLU A 298 1.83 -19.04 7.73
N PRO A 299 2.17 -18.17 8.69
CA PRO A 299 1.92 -16.74 8.56
C PRO A 299 2.73 -16.08 7.43
N LEU A 300 3.92 -16.59 7.12
CA LEU A 300 4.73 -16.03 6.03
C LEU A 300 4.22 -16.47 4.65
N VAL A 301 3.61 -17.65 4.54
CA VAL A 301 2.86 -18.07 3.34
C VAL A 301 1.68 -17.13 3.11
N ALA A 302 0.94 -16.80 4.17
CA ALA A 302 -0.15 -15.83 4.10
C ALA A 302 0.33 -14.46 3.60
N GLY A 303 1.41 -13.91 4.19
CA GLY A 303 1.97 -12.63 3.76
C GLY A 303 2.43 -12.63 2.30
N ALA A 304 3.16 -13.66 1.88
CA ALA A 304 3.59 -13.81 0.50
C ALA A 304 2.41 -13.92 -0.47
N TRP A 305 1.38 -14.70 -0.10
CA TRP A 305 0.20 -14.90 -0.92
C TRP A 305 -0.56 -13.61 -1.15
N ILE A 306 -0.73 -12.80 -0.11
CA ILE A 306 -1.36 -11.49 -0.22
C ILE A 306 -0.53 -10.56 -1.12
N GLY A 307 0.80 -10.59 -1.00
CA GLY A 307 1.71 -9.82 -1.86
C GLY A 307 1.64 -10.22 -3.35
N LEU A 308 1.40 -11.50 -3.63
CA LEU A 308 1.29 -12.04 -4.99
C LEU A 308 -0.11 -11.85 -5.59
N ALA A 309 -1.15 -12.05 -4.79
CA ALA A 309 -2.54 -12.07 -5.24
C ALA A 309 -3.13 -10.66 -5.38
N ILE A 310 -2.89 -9.76 -4.43
CA ILE A 310 -3.47 -8.41 -4.47
C ILE A 310 -2.67 -7.51 -5.41
N LYS A 311 -3.32 -6.82 -6.35
CA LYS A 311 -2.59 -6.25 -7.49
C LYS A 311 -2.14 -4.81 -7.36
N THR A 312 -2.80 -3.95 -6.60
CA THR A 312 -2.26 -2.60 -6.37
C THR A 312 -1.34 -2.59 -5.16
N ASP A 313 -0.29 -1.77 -5.18
CA ASP A 313 0.65 -1.65 -4.06
C ASP A 313 -0.05 -1.21 -2.77
N GLY A 314 -0.91 -0.20 -2.90
CA GLY A 314 -1.86 0.25 -1.88
C GLY A 314 -2.59 -0.89 -1.21
N ALA A 315 -3.40 -1.61 -1.99
CA ALA A 315 -4.23 -2.70 -1.51
C ALA A 315 -3.41 -3.91 -1.01
N ALA A 316 -2.27 -4.24 -1.62
CA ALA A 316 -1.49 -5.40 -1.22
C ALA A 316 -0.84 -5.19 0.15
N VAL A 317 -0.17 -4.06 0.34
CA VAL A 317 0.43 -3.71 1.63
C VAL A 317 -0.66 -3.52 2.68
N ALA A 318 -1.80 -2.93 2.29
CA ALA A 318 -3.00 -2.83 3.12
C ALA A 318 -3.51 -4.20 3.57
N GLY A 319 -3.75 -5.11 2.63
CA GLY A 319 -4.19 -6.47 2.88
C GLY A 319 -3.18 -7.25 3.70
N GLY A 320 -1.88 -7.03 3.52
CA GLY A 320 -0.82 -7.62 4.33
C GLY A 320 -0.87 -7.16 5.78
N GLY A 321 -1.13 -5.88 6.01
CA GLY A 321 -1.38 -5.33 7.34
C GLY A 321 -2.62 -5.93 8.00
N ILE A 322 -3.76 -6.00 7.28
CA ILE A 322 -4.97 -6.66 7.79
C ILE A 322 -4.70 -8.14 8.08
N THR A 323 -4.01 -8.84 7.18
CA THR A 323 -3.68 -10.26 7.32
C THR A 323 -2.80 -10.50 8.53
N GLU A 324 -1.82 -9.62 8.77
CA GLU A 324 -0.98 -9.65 9.96
C GLU A 324 -1.82 -9.57 11.23
N SER A 325 -2.69 -8.57 11.31
CA SER A 325 -3.60 -8.35 12.43
C SER A 325 -4.53 -9.54 12.68
N LEU A 326 -5.17 -10.05 11.64
CA LEU A 326 -6.08 -11.18 11.71
C LEU A 326 -5.37 -12.48 12.16
N ILE A 327 -4.19 -12.77 11.60
CA ILE A 327 -3.42 -13.96 11.95
C ILE A 327 -2.83 -13.84 13.34
N MET A 328 -2.30 -12.68 13.73
CA MET A 328 -1.80 -12.45 15.09
C MET A 328 -2.92 -12.58 16.11
N ALA A 329 -4.10 -12.06 15.79
CA ALA A 329 -5.25 -12.19 16.67
C ALA A 329 -5.64 -13.65 16.91
N LYS A 330 -5.77 -14.42 15.82
CA LYS A 330 -6.08 -15.84 15.92
C LYS A 330 -4.98 -16.62 16.65
N SER A 331 -3.72 -16.36 16.31
CA SER A 331 -2.57 -17.05 16.92
C SER A 331 -2.49 -16.78 18.42
N ALA A 332 -2.72 -15.54 18.85
CA ALA A 332 -2.69 -15.17 20.25
C ALA A 332 -3.86 -15.79 21.04
N ALA A 333 -5.03 -15.96 20.42
CA ALA A 333 -6.14 -16.70 21.02
C ALA A 333 -5.81 -18.20 21.24
N GLU A 334 -4.92 -18.76 20.41
CA GLU A 334 -4.37 -20.12 20.52
C GLU A 334 -3.08 -20.18 21.39
N GLY A 335 -2.73 -19.08 22.07
CA GLY A 335 -1.54 -19.01 22.94
C GLY A 335 -0.20 -18.78 22.23
N ILE A 336 -0.20 -18.56 20.91
CA ILE A 336 1.00 -18.30 20.12
C ILE A 336 1.15 -16.79 19.90
N LYS A 337 2.21 -16.19 20.43
CA LYS A 337 2.52 -14.77 20.23
C LYS A 337 3.65 -14.60 19.22
N TYR A 338 3.33 -14.27 17.98
CA TYR A 338 4.32 -13.91 16.97
C TYR A 338 4.80 -12.47 17.14
N GLN A 339 6.06 -12.19 16.74
CA GLN A 339 6.57 -10.82 16.65
C GLN A 339 5.87 -10.05 15.51
N PRO A 340 5.43 -8.79 15.76
CA PRO A 340 4.79 -7.96 14.75
C PRO A 340 5.72 -7.59 13.60
N GLY A 341 5.14 -7.29 12.43
CA GLY A 341 5.84 -6.74 11.27
C GLY A 341 6.35 -7.76 10.25
N TRP A 342 6.44 -9.06 10.59
CA TRP A 342 6.99 -10.08 9.67
C TRP A 342 6.06 -10.43 8.51
N ILE A 343 4.75 -10.47 8.73
CA ILE A 343 3.76 -10.83 7.70
C ILE A 343 3.61 -9.64 6.74
N LEU A 344 3.53 -8.43 7.29
CA LEU A 344 3.54 -7.20 6.50
C LEU A 344 4.84 -7.06 5.71
N ALA A 345 6.01 -7.24 6.36
CA ALA A 345 7.30 -7.15 5.69
C ALA A 345 7.43 -8.16 4.55
N THR A 346 6.94 -9.39 4.72
CA THR A 346 6.92 -10.40 3.65
C THR A 346 6.06 -9.94 2.48
N THR A 347 4.84 -9.46 2.76
CA THR A 347 3.91 -8.92 1.77
C THR A 347 4.56 -7.78 0.96
N THR A 348 5.10 -6.79 1.66
CA THR A 348 5.73 -5.61 1.05
C THR A 348 6.98 -6.00 0.27
N THR A 349 7.82 -6.89 0.79
CA THR A 349 9.04 -7.33 0.11
C THR A 349 8.70 -7.97 -1.22
N VAL A 350 7.79 -8.96 -1.23
CA VAL A 350 7.30 -9.61 -2.45
C VAL A 350 6.80 -8.57 -3.45
N LYS A 351 6.03 -7.57 -3.00
CA LYS A 351 5.50 -6.53 -3.88
C LYS A 351 6.58 -5.62 -4.47
N ILE A 352 7.50 -5.12 -3.64
CA ILE A 352 8.57 -4.24 -4.10
C ILE A 352 9.47 -4.93 -5.14
N PHE A 353 9.76 -6.22 -4.97
CA PHE A 353 10.53 -6.97 -5.96
C PHE A 353 9.82 -7.01 -7.32
N ILE A 354 8.49 -7.18 -7.33
CA ILE A 354 7.68 -7.10 -8.54
C ILE A 354 7.78 -5.70 -9.17
N ASP A 355 7.73 -4.64 -8.37
CA ASP A 355 7.74 -3.26 -8.86
C ASP A 355 9.08 -2.84 -9.46
N ILE A 356 10.21 -3.36 -8.95
CA ILE A 356 11.55 -3.08 -9.48
C ILE A 356 11.63 -3.43 -10.98
N PHE A 357 10.93 -4.48 -11.40
CA PHE A 357 11.01 -4.98 -12.77
C PHE A 357 10.11 -4.24 -13.77
N ILE A 358 9.23 -3.34 -13.33
CA ILE A 358 8.25 -2.72 -14.25
C ILE A 358 8.93 -1.83 -15.28
N GLY A 359 9.99 -1.11 -14.91
CA GLY A 359 10.76 -0.27 -15.82
C GLY A 359 11.44 -1.09 -16.92
N ILE A 360 12.01 -2.23 -16.55
CA ILE A 360 12.64 -3.17 -17.48
C ILE A 360 11.58 -3.77 -18.41
N TRP A 361 10.47 -4.24 -17.85
CA TRP A 361 9.38 -4.86 -18.62
C TRP A 361 8.72 -3.88 -19.59
N ALA A 362 8.47 -2.65 -19.17
CA ALA A 362 7.93 -1.61 -20.04
C ALA A 362 8.89 -1.27 -21.19
N PHE A 363 10.20 -1.31 -20.97
CA PHE A 363 11.17 -1.15 -22.05
C PHE A 363 11.17 -2.34 -23.02
N ILE A 364 11.16 -3.57 -22.52
CA ILE A 364 11.07 -4.79 -23.35
C ILE A 364 9.83 -4.72 -24.25
N LEU A 365 8.67 -4.43 -23.66
CA LEU A 365 7.42 -4.30 -24.41
C LEU A 365 7.46 -3.14 -25.41
N GLY A 366 8.01 -1.99 -25.03
CA GLY A 366 8.19 -0.86 -25.94
C GLY A 366 9.10 -1.21 -27.12
N TYR A 367 10.20 -1.91 -26.87
CA TYR A 367 11.12 -2.37 -27.91
C TYR A 367 10.43 -3.35 -28.86
N ILE A 368 9.74 -4.36 -28.33
CA ILE A 368 8.99 -5.33 -29.13
C ILE A 368 7.93 -4.59 -29.97
N TRP A 369 7.21 -3.64 -29.37
CA TRP A 369 6.16 -2.91 -30.06
C TRP A 369 6.70 -2.13 -31.26
N THR A 370 7.72 -1.30 -31.04
CA THR A 370 8.30 -0.44 -32.11
C THR A 370 9.06 -1.19 -33.18
N ASN A 371 9.63 -2.35 -32.87
CA ASN A 371 10.45 -3.10 -33.82
C ASN A 371 9.69 -4.21 -34.55
N HIS A 372 8.65 -4.78 -33.94
CA HIS A 372 8.01 -6.00 -34.45
C HIS A 372 6.50 -5.90 -34.63
N ILE A 373 5.81 -4.95 -33.98
CA ILE A 373 4.34 -4.85 -34.04
C ILE A 373 3.92 -3.63 -34.85
N ASP A 374 4.38 -2.45 -34.44
CA ASP A 374 4.07 -1.17 -35.07
C ASP A 374 5.37 -0.44 -35.38
N LYS A 375 5.85 -0.63 -36.62
CA LYS A 375 7.17 -0.18 -37.09
C LYS A 375 7.16 1.32 -37.45
N GLY A 376 6.68 2.15 -36.55
CA GLY A 376 6.69 3.59 -36.68
C GLY A 376 8.09 4.22 -36.55
N PRO A 377 8.22 5.54 -36.78
CA PRO A 377 9.48 6.26 -36.63
C PRO A 377 9.92 6.41 -35.17
N ASP A 378 8.98 6.33 -34.22
CA ASP A 378 9.27 6.42 -32.79
C ASP A 378 9.77 5.06 -32.27
N ARG A 379 11.03 5.02 -31.80
CA ARG A 379 11.70 3.82 -31.28
C ARG A 379 11.78 3.88 -29.76
N ALA A 380 11.67 2.73 -29.11
CA ALA A 380 11.86 2.64 -27.66
C ALA A 380 13.28 3.07 -27.24
N LYS A 381 13.37 4.02 -26.31
CA LYS A 381 14.66 4.55 -25.82
C LYS A 381 14.99 4.02 -24.43
N PRO A 382 16.27 3.73 -24.10
CA PRO A 382 16.65 3.30 -22.74
C PRO A 382 16.21 4.27 -21.64
N ARG A 383 16.11 5.58 -21.94
CA ARG A 383 15.60 6.61 -21.02
C ARG A 383 14.16 6.33 -20.54
N GLU A 384 13.36 5.60 -21.31
CA GLU A 384 12.00 5.20 -20.90
C GLU A 384 12.00 4.29 -19.67
N ILE A 385 13.06 3.48 -19.46
CA ILE A 385 13.22 2.67 -18.24
C ILE A 385 13.20 3.61 -17.04
N TRP A 386 14.02 4.66 -17.08
CA TRP A 386 14.08 5.64 -15.99
C TRP A 386 12.77 6.41 -15.84
N GLN A 387 12.09 6.77 -16.92
CA GLN A 387 10.82 7.50 -16.81
C GLN A 387 9.70 6.68 -16.18
N ARG A 388 9.69 5.35 -16.39
CA ARG A 388 8.64 4.45 -15.90
C ARG A 388 8.97 3.73 -14.60
N PHE A 389 10.25 3.70 -14.22
CA PHE A 389 10.68 3.08 -12.96
C PHE A 389 10.06 3.83 -11.76
N PRO A 390 9.34 3.15 -10.85
CA PRO A 390 8.69 3.81 -9.72
C PRO A 390 9.72 4.39 -8.75
N LYS A 391 9.67 5.71 -8.52
CA LYS A 391 10.76 6.39 -7.80
C LYS A 391 10.72 6.15 -6.29
N PHE A 392 9.54 5.86 -5.74
CA PHE A 392 9.39 5.53 -4.31
C PHE A 392 10.21 4.30 -3.89
N ILE A 393 10.47 3.36 -4.80
CA ILE A 393 11.33 2.19 -4.55
C ILE A 393 12.75 2.63 -4.18
N LEU A 394 13.27 3.69 -4.81
CA LEU A 394 14.60 4.22 -4.47
C LEU A 394 14.61 4.77 -3.04
N GLY A 395 13.53 5.45 -2.64
CA GLY A 395 13.34 5.90 -1.26
C GLY A 395 13.32 4.73 -0.28
N PHE A 396 12.53 3.68 -0.55
CA PHE A 396 12.51 2.46 0.26
C PHE A 396 13.89 1.82 0.38
N ILE A 397 14.59 1.59 -0.75
CA ILE A 397 15.91 0.97 -0.77
C ILE A 397 16.91 1.81 0.03
N LEU A 398 16.88 3.14 -0.11
CA LEU A 398 17.75 4.04 0.62
C LEU A 398 17.49 3.96 2.13
N VAL A 399 16.23 4.12 2.56
CA VAL A 399 15.85 4.03 3.98
C VAL A 399 16.21 2.66 4.55
N PHE A 400 15.92 1.58 3.82
CA PHE A 400 16.26 0.22 4.21
C PHE A 400 17.77 0.02 4.34
N ALA A 401 18.56 0.41 3.34
CA ALA A 401 20.00 0.22 3.34
C ALA A 401 20.69 1.01 4.46
N VAL A 402 20.29 2.27 4.66
CA VAL A 402 20.80 3.11 5.75
C VAL A 402 20.43 2.50 7.10
N SER A 403 19.16 2.13 7.29
CA SER A 403 18.71 1.53 8.56
C SER A 403 19.38 0.18 8.82
N LEU A 404 19.59 -0.64 7.80
CA LEU A 404 20.26 -1.92 7.94
C LEU A 404 21.74 -1.71 8.31
N TRP A 405 22.43 -0.79 7.63
CA TRP A 405 23.80 -0.42 7.99
C TRP A 405 23.89 0.12 9.42
N LEU A 406 22.94 0.95 9.86
CA LEU A 406 22.87 1.39 11.26
C LEU A 406 22.64 0.21 12.21
N ALA A 407 21.81 -0.77 11.84
CA ALA A 407 21.49 -1.90 12.70
C ALA A 407 22.66 -2.90 12.88
N ILE A 408 23.44 -3.16 11.83
CA ILE A 408 24.47 -4.23 11.84
C ILE A 408 25.91 -3.74 11.65
N GLY A 409 26.09 -2.51 11.16
CA GLY A 409 27.40 -1.96 10.78
C GLY A 409 27.81 -0.70 11.54
N SER A 410 26.98 -0.20 12.46
CA SER A 410 27.27 0.98 13.30
C SER A 410 27.63 0.59 14.75
N THR A 411 27.65 1.57 15.67
CA THR A 411 27.96 1.31 17.07
C THR A 411 26.81 0.58 17.79
N PRO A 412 27.10 -0.20 18.85
CA PRO A 412 26.07 -0.90 19.62
C PRO A 412 24.97 0.03 20.18
N ASP A 413 25.32 1.25 20.58
CA ASP A 413 24.38 2.23 21.11
C ASP A 413 23.39 2.70 20.04
N VAL A 414 23.88 2.97 18.82
CA VAL A 414 23.04 3.35 17.67
C VAL A 414 22.14 2.19 17.26
N ALA A 415 22.68 0.97 17.17
CA ALA A 415 21.91 -0.23 16.85
C ALA A 415 20.78 -0.48 17.87
N LYS A 416 21.03 -0.20 19.16
CA LYS A 416 20.04 -0.34 20.23
C LYS A 416 18.97 0.77 20.22
N ALA A 417 19.32 1.98 19.80
CA ALA A 417 18.39 3.11 19.70
C ALA A 417 17.52 3.07 18.43
N LEU A 418 18.01 2.45 17.36
CA LEU A 418 17.34 2.41 16.05
C LEU A 418 15.89 1.87 16.08
N PRO A 419 15.54 0.79 16.83
CA PRO A 419 14.16 0.32 16.90
C PRO A 419 13.18 1.38 17.44
N ALA A 420 13.60 2.21 18.40
CA ALA A 420 12.75 3.27 18.93
C ALA A 420 12.53 4.38 17.91
N ALA A 421 13.59 4.83 17.23
CA ALA A 421 13.53 5.78 16.13
C ALA A 421 12.63 5.27 14.98
N ALA A 422 12.81 4.01 14.56
CA ALA A 422 11.94 3.38 13.56
C ALA A 422 10.47 3.32 14.04
N GLY A 423 10.24 3.17 15.35
CA GLY A 423 8.92 3.24 15.98
C GLY A 423 8.25 4.60 15.85
N GLU A 424 8.99 5.70 16.02
CA GLU A 424 8.45 7.07 15.81
C GLU A 424 8.01 7.27 14.36
N ALA A 425 8.85 6.90 13.40
CA ALA A 425 8.52 6.98 11.98
C ALA A 425 7.30 6.09 11.64
N ASN A 426 7.20 4.93 12.29
CA ASN A 426 6.11 3.98 12.09
C ASN A 426 4.73 4.55 12.47
N VAL A 427 4.64 5.52 13.38
CA VAL A 427 3.36 6.20 13.70
C VAL A 427 2.80 6.89 12.47
N PHE A 428 3.63 7.65 11.75
CA PHE A 428 3.25 8.32 10.51
C PHE A 428 2.90 7.32 9.42
N ARG A 429 3.67 6.23 9.30
CA ARG A 429 3.36 5.14 8.35
C ARG A 429 1.94 4.61 8.56
N VAL A 430 1.57 4.33 9.80
CA VAL A 430 0.22 3.84 10.14
C VAL A 430 -0.84 4.86 9.77
N ILE A 431 -0.63 6.15 10.06
CA ILE A 431 -1.58 7.21 9.67
C ILE A 431 -1.74 7.28 8.15
N PHE A 432 -0.65 7.22 7.39
CA PHE A 432 -0.70 7.18 5.93
C PHE A 432 -1.40 5.91 5.41
N PHE A 433 -1.29 4.77 6.10
CA PHE A 433 -2.12 3.61 5.80
C PHE A 433 -3.60 3.93 6.01
N VAL A 434 -4.02 4.44 7.18
CA VAL A 434 -5.45 4.77 7.39
C VAL A 434 -5.98 5.72 6.31
N LEU A 435 -5.23 6.76 5.96
CA LEU A 435 -5.56 7.70 4.88
C LEU A 435 -5.67 7.00 3.51
N THR A 436 -4.76 6.06 3.22
CA THR A 436 -4.79 5.25 2.00
C THR A 436 -6.08 4.43 1.92
N PHE A 437 -6.42 3.70 2.98
CA PHE A 437 -7.59 2.81 2.98
C PHE A 437 -8.89 3.58 2.85
N PHE A 438 -9.02 4.68 3.59
CA PHE A 438 -10.16 5.59 3.44
C PHE A 438 -10.25 6.10 2.00
N SER A 439 -9.13 6.54 1.43
CA SER A 439 -9.07 7.04 0.06
C SER A 439 -9.46 5.99 -0.99
N ILE A 440 -8.98 4.75 -0.84
CA ILE A 440 -9.38 3.61 -1.69
C ILE A 440 -10.90 3.40 -1.59
N GLY A 441 -11.48 3.46 -0.39
CA GLY A 441 -12.91 3.34 -0.20
C GLY A 441 -13.69 4.43 -0.94
N VAL A 442 -13.27 5.70 -0.83
CA VAL A 442 -13.93 6.82 -1.51
C VAL A 442 -13.84 6.72 -3.04
N LEU A 443 -12.78 6.11 -3.59
CA LEU A 443 -12.66 5.86 -5.03
C LEU A 443 -13.54 4.71 -5.54
N SER A 444 -14.12 3.91 -4.65
CA SER A 444 -14.87 2.69 -4.99
C SER A 444 -16.35 2.95 -5.33
N ASP A 445 -16.61 3.75 -6.37
CA ASP A 445 -17.97 4.03 -6.86
C ASP A 445 -18.45 2.93 -7.83
N PHE A 446 -19.15 1.93 -7.29
CA PHE A 446 -19.65 0.78 -8.05
C PHE A 446 -20.66 1.14 -9.16
N ARG A 447 -21.32 2.29 -9.06
CA ARG A 447 -22.29 2.75 -10.09
C ARG A 447 -21.57 3.19 -11.36
N LYS A 448 -20.52 4.01 -11.22
CA LYS A 448 -19.69 4.45 -12.36
C LYS A 448 -19.07 3.25 -13.08
N LEU A 449 -18.73 2.20 -12.32
CA LEU A 449 -18.14 0.97 -12.84
C LEU A 449 -19.12 0.15 -13.69
N TRP A 450 -20.40 0.13 -13.31
CA TRP A 450 -21.44 -0.57 -14.08
C TRP A 450 -21.87 0.21 -15.34
N GLN A 451 -21.86 1.54 -15.30
CA GLN A 451 -22.32 2.40 -16.40
C GLN A 451 -21.38 2.43 -17.61
N GLN A 452 -20.09 2.11 -17.45
CA GLN A 452 -19.12 2.24 -18.53
C GLN A 452 -19.00 0.99 -19.46
N GLY A 453 -19.93 0.03 -19.40
CA GLY A 453 -19.96 -1.09 -20.38
C GLY A 453 -18.85 -2.13 -20.23
N PHE A 454 -18.37 -2.33 -19.00
CA PHE A 454 -17.14 -3.09 -18.69
C PHE A 454 -17.27 -4.61 -18.63
N GLY A 455 -18.44 -5.20 -18.91
CA GLY A 455 -18.70 -6.62 -18.62
C GLY A 455 -17.62 -7.58 -19.13
N LYS A 456 -17.07 -7.34 -20.33
CA LYS A 456 -16.03 -8.20 -20.91
C LYS A 456 -14.65 -8.01 -20.28
N LEU A 457 -14.27 -6.78 -19.94
CA LEU A 457 -13.01 -6.47 -19.25
C LEU A 457 -13.05 -7.00 -17.81
N ALA A 458 -14.16 -6.77 -17.12
CA ALA A 458 -14.42 -7.31 -15.79
C ALA A 458 -14.41 -8.84 -15.77
N ALA A 459 -14.99 -9.49 -16.79
CA ALA A 459 -14.97 -10.94 -16.91
C ALA A 459 -13.55 -11.50 -17.09
N VAL A 460 -12.71 -10.89 -17.94
CA VAL A 460 -11.29 -11.29 -18.05
C VAL A 460 -10.62 -11.18 -16.69
N TYR A 461 -10.77 -10.03 -16.03
CA TYR A 461 -10.15 -9.80 -14.72
C TYR A 461 -10.60 -10.85 -13.71
N PHE A 462 -11.92 -11.07 -13.61
CA PHE A 462 -12.50 -12.04 -12.68
C PHE A 462 -11.98 -13.46 -12.92
N VAL A 463 -12.02 -13.94 -14.17
CA VAL A 463 -11.54 -15.29 -14.52
C VAL A 463 -10.04 -15.43 -14.28
N SER A 464 -9.25 -14.43 -14.66
CA SER A 464 -7.80 -14.43 -14.44
C SER A 464 -7.43 -14.36 -12.96
N LEU A 465 -8.14 -13.55 -12.18
CA LEU A 465 -7.86 -13.38 -10.76
C LEU A 465 -8.27 -14.64 -9.97
N PHE A 466 -9.56 -14.97 -9.99
CA PHE A 466 -10.16 -16.03 -9.17
C PHE A 466 -9.92 -17.43 -9.74
N GLY A 467 -9.74 -17.56 -11.05
CA GLY A 467 -9.46 -18.85 -11.68
C GLY A 467 -7.99 -19.21 -11.73
N PHE A 468 -7.07 -18.25 -11.52
CA PHE A 468 -5.66 -18.49 -11.77
C PHE A 468 -4.71 -17.79 -10.79
N VAL A 469 -4.67 -16.46 -10.77
CA VAL A 469 -3.69 -15.68 -9.97
C VAL A 469 -3.72 -16.06 -8.51
N ILE A 470 -4.91 -16.11 -7.90
CA ILE A 470 -5.07 -16.41 -6.47
C ILE A 470 -4.48 -17.78 -6.14
N TRP A 471 -4.69 -18.78 -6.99
CA TRP A 471 -4.27 -20.15 -6.75
C TRP A 471 -2.78 -20.37 -7.01
N VAL A 472 -2.27 -19.83 -8.11
CA VAL A 472 -0.84 -19.94 -8.42
C VAL A 472 -0.03 -19.16 -7.39
N GLY A 473 -0.48 -17.96 -7.00
CA GLY A 473 0.15 -17.20 -5.92
C GLY A 473 0.16 -17.94 -4.60
N LEU A 474 -0.90 -18.67 -4.29
CA LEU A 474 -0.93 -19.52 -3.10
C LEU A 474 0.07 -20.65 -3.20
N LEU A 475 0.10 -21.37 -4.33
CA LEU A 475 1.01 -22.48 -4.59
C LEU A 475 2.48 -22.04 -4.46
N ILE A 476 2.84 -20.91 -5.08
CA ILE A 476 4.21 -20.38 -5.03
C ILE A 476 4.55 -19.88 -3.63
N SER A 477 3.61 -19.24 -2.94
CA SER A 477 3.79 -18.87 -1.53
C SER A 477 4.07 -20.08 -0.65
N TRP A 478 3.38 -21.19 -0.87
CA TRP A 478 3.65 -22.45 -0.18
C TRP A 478 5.04 -22.99 -0.52
N LEU A 479 5.36 -23.10 -1.81
CA LEU A 479 6.64 -23.65 -2.27
C LEU A 479 7.85 -22.92 -1.65
N PHE A 480 7.75 -21.60 -1.54
CA PHE A 480 8.85 -20.80 -1.04
C PHE A 480 8.76 -20.54 0.46
N PHE A 481 7.60 -20.35 1.08
CA PHE A 481 7.52 -19.85 2.47
C PHE A 481 7.02 -20.87 3.50
N SER A 482 6.59 -22.08 3.09
CA SER A 482 6.10 -23.09 4.03
C SER A 482 7.14 -23.49 5.06
N GLY A 483 6.72 -23.63 6.32
CA GLY A 483 7.59 -24.03 7.44
C GLY A 483 8.41 -22.87 8.04
N PHE A 484 8.32 -21.66 7.47
CA PHE A 484 8.95 -20.48 8.03
C PHE A 484 7.92 -19.66 8.80
N LYS A 485 8.18 -19.46 10.09
CA LYS A 485 7.27 -18.74 10.99
C LYS A 485 7.94 -17.47 11.49
N PRO A 486 7.16 -16.41 11.75
CA PRO A 486 7.66 -15.28 12.51
C PRO A 486 8.26 -15.76 13.84
N PRO A 487 9.28 -15.07 14.36
CA PRO A 487 9.78 -15.29 15.71
C PRO A 487 8.65 -15.17 16.74
N LEU A 488 8.77 -15.88 17.86
CA LEU A 488 7.88 -15.65 18.99
C LEU A 488 8.26 -14.35 19.71
N ALA A 489 7.25 -13.58 20.11
CA ALA A 489 7.39 -12.45 21.00
C ALA A 489 7.61 -12.97 22.43
N SER A 490 8.58 -12.37 23.13
CA SER A 490 8.93 -12.68 24.52
C SER A 490 7.89 -12.20 25.51
#